data_AF-A0A850I6J5-F1
#
_entry.id   AF-A0A850I6J5-F1
#
_cell.length_a   1.000
_cell.length_b   1.000
_cell.length_c   1.000
_cell.angle_alpha   90.00
_cell.angle_beta   90.00
_cell.angle_gamma   90.00
#
_symmetry.space_group_name_H-M   'P 1'
#
loop_
_entity.id
_entity.type
_entity.pdbx_description
1 polymer ?
#
loop_
_entity_poly.entity_id
_entity_poly.type
_entity_poly.pdbx_seq_one_letter_code
_entity_poly.pdbx_strand_id
1 'polypeptide(L)'
;MLKLYFAPGTCALASHIALAEAGAPYTTEKLDFKINQQNSPEYLKINPKGRVPTLVTERGVLTETPAMLAYIAQTYPQAKLAPLDDAFEFAKLQSFNSYLCSTVHICHAHKMRGARWATQETSFADMKAMIPKTMGACFNLIERDMLKGPWVMGENYSVGDAYLYTLTLWLDGDGVDIATLPKVKAHRAAMESRPAVQKVLAEQKA
;
A
#
# COMPACT_ATOMS: atom_id res chain seq x y z
N MET A 1 -18.90 7.53 -10.88
CA MET A 1 -17.48 7.96 -10.97
C MET A 1 -16.74 7.57 -9.69
N LEU A 2 -15.51 7.05 -9.80
CA LEU A 2 -14.69 6.67 -8.64
C LEU A 2 -14.13 7.90 -7.91
N LYS A 3 -14.14 7.91 -6.57
CA LYS A 3 -13.48 8.93 -5.75
C LYS A 3 -12.58 8.29 -4.70
N LEU A 4 -11.28 8.56 -4.76
CA LEU A 4 -10.29 8.04 -3.83
C LEU A 4 -9.97 9.06 -2.73
N TYR A 5 -10.22 8.70 -1.48
CA TYR A 5 -9.71 9.43 -0.32
C TYR A 5 -8.33 8.91 0.05
N PHE A 6 -7.35 9.80 0.14
CA PHE A 6 -5.95 9.47 0.44
C PHE A 6 -5.32 10.50 1.38
N ALA A 7 -4.16 10.15 1.95
CA ALA A 7 -3.27 11.12 2.59
C ALA A 7 -1.82 10.83 2.15
N PRO A 8 -0.99 11.87 1.93
CA PRO A 8 0.40 11.69 1.51
C PRO A 8 1.21 10.80 2.46
N GLY A 9 2.07 9.96 1.87
CA GLY A 9 2.94 9.03 2.61
C GLY A 9 2.24 7.82 3.23
N THR A 10 0.96 7.58 2.94
CA THR A 10 0.20 6.43 3.46
C THR A 10 0.09 5.29 2.45
N CYS A 11 -0.45 4.13 2.90
CA CYS A 11 -0.71 2.99 2.02
C CYS A 11 -1.71 3.28 0.90
N ALA A 12 -2.43 4.42 0.95
CA ALA A 12 -3.34 4.84 -0.11
C ALA A 12 -2.64 5.07 -1.45
N LEU A 13 -1.32 5.30 -1.45
CA LEU A 13 -0.52 5.40 -2.67
C LEU A 13 -0.67 4.16 -3.56
N ALA A 14 -0.78 2.96 -2.98
CA ALA A 14 -0.92 1.71 -3.74
C ALA A 14 -2.19 1.72 -4.60
N SER A 15 -3.33 2.06 -4.00
CA SER A 15 -4.60 2.14 -4.73
C SER A 15 -4.64 3.30 -5.70
N HIS A 16 -3.95 4.40 -5.39
CA HIS A 16 -3.84 5.53 -6.31
C HIS A 16 -3.05 5.15 -7.57
N ILE A 17 -1.90 4.50 -7.42
CA ILE A 17 -1.12 3.94 -8.54
C ILE A 17 -1.96 2.94 -9.34
N ALA A 18 -2.67 2.03 -8.68
CA ALA A 18 -3.50 1.03 -9.37
C ALA A 18 -4.61 1.69 -10.22
N LEU A 19 -5.26 2.75 -9.74
CA LEU A 19 -6.25 3.49 -10.54
C LEU A 19 -5.61 4.16 -11.76
N ALA A 20 -4.42 4.75 -11.59
CA ALA A 20 -3.70 5.40 -12.68
C ALA A 20 -3.23 4.38 -13.74
N GLU A 21 -2.67 3.24 -13.32
CA GLU A 21 -2.25 2.15 -14.19
C GLU A 21 -3.43 1.49 -14.92
N ALA A 22 -4.60 1.44 -14.27
CA ALA A 22 -5.82 0.93 -14.88
C ALA A 22 -6.40 1.87 -15.96
N GLY A 23 -5.90 3.11 -16.07
CA GLY A 23 -6.52 4.14 -16.89
C GLY A 23 -7.93 4.50 -16.42
N ALA A 24 -8.22 4.31 -15.13
CA ALA A 24 -9.55 4.51 -14.57
C ALA A 24 -9.92 6.01 -14.56
N PRO A 25 -11.19 6.38 -14.84
CA PRO A 25 -11.70 7.71 -14.53
C PRO A 25 -11.99 7.83 -13.02
N TYR A 26 -11.21 8.64 -12.32
CA TYR A 26 -11.38 8.89 -10.89
C TYR A 26 -11.07 10.34 -10.51
N THR A 27 -11.58 10.76 -9.34
CA THR A 27 -11.12 11.96 -8.64
C THR A 27 -10.52 11.59 -7.30
N THR A 28 -9.80 12.54 -6.68
CA THR A 28 -9.15 12.33 -5.39
C THR A 28 -9.62 13.34 -4.36
N GLU A 29 -9.65 12.92 -3.10
CA GLU A 29 -9.78 13.79 -1.94
C GLU A 29 -8.59 13.57 -1.01
N LYS A 30 -7.82 14.65 -0.76
CA LYS A 30 -6.70 14.62 0.16
C LYS A 30 -7.20 14.91 1.57
N LEU A 31 -6.90 14.02 2.52
CA LEU A 31 -7.13 14.24 3.95
C LEU A 31 -5.87 14.78 4.63
N ASP A 32 -6.04 15.77 5.50
CA ASP A 32 -4.97 16.31 6.33
C ASP A 32 -4.91 15.59 7.69
N PHE A 33 -3.89 14.74 7.83
CA PHE A 33 -3.63 14.02 9.07
C PHE A 33 -3.05 14.90 10.17
N LYS A 34 -2.50 16.08 9.86
CA LYS A 34 -1.97 17.03 10.87
C LYS A 34 -3.08 17.60 11.74
N ILE A 35 -4.25 17.84 11.15
CA ILE A 35 -5.45 18.29 11.86
C ILE A 35 -6.41 17.15 12.22
N ASN A 36 -5.94 15.90 12.10
CA ASN A 36 -6.71 14.70 12.43
C ASN A 36 -8.02 14.55 11.61
N GLN A 37 -8.04 15.03 10.35
CA GLN A 37 -9.25 15.05 9.52
C GLN A 37 -9.84 13.66 9.26
N GLN A 38 -9.02 12.60 9.29
CA GLN A 38 -9.49 11.22 9.16
C GLN A 38 -10.36 10.75 10.34
N ASN A 39 -10.45 11.52 11.41
CA ASN A 39 -11.36 11.28 12.52
C ASN A 39 -12.45 12.36 12.62
N SER A 40 -12.62 13.20 11.58
CA SER A 40 -13.70 14.18 11.56
C SER A 40 -15.07 13.48 11.43
N PRO A 41 -16.15 14.04 11.99
CA PRO A 41 -17.49 13.48 11.83
C PRO A 41 -17.90 13.29 10.37
N GLU A 42 -17.44 14.17 9.48
CA GLU A 42 -17.72 14.12 8.03
C GLU A 42 -17.06 12.90 7.39
N TYR A 43 -15.79 12.64 7.69
CA TYR A 43 -15.09 11.50 7.11
C TYR A 43 -15.51 10.17 7.74
N LEU A 44 -15.81 10.14 9.04
CA LEU A 44 -16.27 8.93 9.73
C LEU A 44 -17.64 8.45 9.23
N LYS A 45 -18.49 9.34 8.67
CA LYS A 45 -19.70 8.94 7.94
C LYS A 45 -19.40 8.13 6.67
N ILE A 46 -18.21 8.31 6.08
CA ILE A 46 -17.77 7.62 4.86
C ILE A 46 -17.00 6.35 5.23
N ASN A 47 -15.99 6.48 6.08
CA ASN A 47 -15.22 5.35 6.61
C ASN A 47 -15.15 5.41 8.14
N PRO A 48 -15.98 4.64 8.86
CA PRO A 48 -16.01 4.68 10.32
C PRO A 48 -14.72 4.18 10.98
N LYS A 49 -13.81 3.54 10.23
CA LYS A 49 -12.49 3.13 10.73
C LYS A 49 -11.50 4.29 10.83
N GLY A 50 -11.80 5.43 10.22
CA GLY A 50 -10.94 6.62 10.19
C GLY A 50 -9.59 6.37 9.52
N ARG A 51 -9.59 5.63 8.39
CA ARG A 51 -8.37 5.24 7.64
C ARG A 51 -8.48 5.56 6.16
N VAL A 52 -7.32 5.75 5.54
CA VAL A 52 -7.14 5.74 4.10
C VAL A 52 -6.37 4.47 3.68
N PRO A 53 -6.52 3.99 2.44
CA PRO A 53 -7.42 4.51 1.41
C PRO A 53 -8.90 4.20 1.67
N THR A 54 -9.77 5.04 1.09
CA THR A 54 -11.21 4.76 0.96
C THR A 54 -11.63 5.09 -0.46
N LEU A 55 -12.29 4.16 -1.15
CA LEU A 55 -12.78 4.34 -2.51
C LEU A 55 -14.30 4.39 -2.52
N VAL A 56 -14.85 5.55 -2.87
CA VAL A 56 -16.28 5.71 -3.11
C VAL A 56 -16.57 5.32 -4.56
N THR A 57 -17.54 4.42 -4.72
CA THR A 57 -18.03 3.92 -6.01
C THR A 57 -19.52 4.23 -6.13
N GLU A 58 -20.09 3.98 -7.31
CA GLU A 58 -21.55 4.08 -7.53
C GLU A 58 -22.34 3.04 -6.72
N ARG A 59 -21.69 1.95 -6.30
CA ARG A 59 -22.30 0.87 -5.54
C ARG A 59 -22.07 0.99 -4.03
N GLY A 60 -21.40 2.06 -3.58
CA GLY A 60 -21.03 2.26 -2.18
C GLY A 60 -19.52 2.35 -1.97
N VAL A 61 -19.11 2.19 -0.72
CA VAL A 61 -17.74 2.48 -0.27
C VAL A 61 -16.94 1.19 -0.11
N LEU A 62 -15.75 1.15 -0.71
CA LEU A 62 -14.75 0.11 -0.50
C LEU A 62 -13.61 0.63 0.38
N THR A 63 -13.16 -0.24 1.28
CA THR A 63 -12.04 -0.01 2.19
C THR A 63 -11.19 -1.28 2.22
N GLU A 64 -10.01 -1.22 2.85
CA GLU A 64 -8.96 -2.24 2.79
C GLU A 64 -8.19 -2.25 1.46
N THR A 65 -6.89 -2.00 1.55
CA THR A 65 -6.02 -1.86 0.37
C THR A 65 -6.05 -3.11 -0.54
N PRO A 66 -5.89 -4.36 -0.05
CA PRO A 66 -5.96 -5.53 -0.92
C PRO A 66 -7.31 -5.68 -1.64
N ALA A 67 -8.42 -5.44 -0.95
CA ALA A 67 -9.76 -5.53 -1.53
C ALA A 67 -9.95 -4.50 -2.66
N MET A 68 -9.50 -3.27 -2.43
CA MET A 68 -9.53 -2.20 -3.44
C MET A 68 -8.64 -2.52 -4.65
N LEU A 69 -7.44 -3.06 -4.43
CA LEU A 69 -6.54 -3.46 -5.51
C LEU A 69 -7.13 -4.59 -6.37
N ALA A 70 -7.73 -5.61 -5.74
CA ALA A 70 -8.45 -6.66 -6.45
C ALA A 70 -9.64 -6.11 -7.25
N TYR A 71 -10.44 -5.23 -6.64
CA TYR A 71 -11.58 -4.58 -7.29
C TYR A 71 -11.15 -3.78 -8.52
N ILE A 72 -10.07 -2.98 -8.43
CA ILE A 72 -9.53 -2.21 -9.56
C ILE A 72 -9.10 -3.15 -10.69
N ALA A 73 -8.33 -4.20 -10.38
CA ALA A 73 -7.89 -5.16 -11.39
C ALA A 73 -9.09 -5.84 -12.11
N GLN A 74 -10.10 -6.27 -11.35
CA GLN A 74 -11.31 -6.89 -11.89
C GLN A 74 -12.20 -5.93 -12.69
N THR A 75 -12.25 -4.65 -12.30
CA THR A 75 -13.06 -3.63 -12.99
C THR A 75 -12.41 -3.18 -14.31
N TYR A 76 -11.07 -3.23 -14.38
CA TYR A 76 -10.29 -2.81 -15.55
C TYR A 76 -9.41 -3.96 -16.07
N PRO A 77 -10.00 -5.10 -16.49
CA PRO A 77 -9.25 -6.31 -16.86
C PRO A 77 -8.32 -6.09 -18.07
N GLN A 78 -8.65 -5.14 -18.96
CA GLN A 78 -7.82 -4.76 -20.10
C GLN A 78 -6.44 -4.22 -19.70
N ALA A 79 -6.30 -3.68 -18.48
CA ALA A 79 -5.02 -3.22 -17.95
C ALA A 79 -4.12 -4.36 -17.45
N LYS A 80 -4.62 -5.60 -17.41
CA LYS A 80 -3.87 -6.82 -17.06
C LYS A 80 -3.13 -6.72 -15.72
N LEU A 81 -3.76 -6.09 -14.73
CA LEU A 81 -3.14 -5.82 -13.41
C LEU A 81 -3.20 -7.01 -12.43
N ALA A 82 -3.78 -8.13 -12.84
CA ALA A 82 -3.83 -9.38 -12.09
C ALA A 82 -4.11 -10.57 -13.05
N PRO A 83 -3.69 -11.80 -12.70
CA PRO A 83 -4.03 -13.01 -13.46
C PRO A 83 -5.47 -13.43 -13.16
N LEU A 84 -6.46 -12.76 -13.75
CA LEU A 84 -7.88 -12.96 -13.43
C LEU A 84 -8.48 -14.26 -13.98
N ASP A 85 -7.79 -14.89 -14.92
CA ASP A 85 -8.15 -16.14 -15.60
C ASP A 85 -7.56 -17.40 -14.92
N ASP A 86 -6.64 -17.22 -13.97
CA ASP A 86 -6.05 -18.30 -13.17
C ASP A 86 -6.28 -18.06 -11.68
N ALA A 87 -7.19 -18.85 -11.09
CA ALA A 87 -7.54 -18.73 -9.68
C ALA A 87 -6.35 -18.95 -8.73
N PHE A 88 -5.39 -19.82 -9.08
CA PHE A 88 -4.25 -20.13 -8.24
C PHE A 88 -3.18 -19.02 -8.29
N GLU A 89 -2.88 -18.49 -9.48
CA GLU A 89 -2.01 -17.32 -9.59
C GLU A 89 -2.64 -16.08 -8.98
N PHE A 90 -3.96 -15.89 -9.11
CA PHE A 90 -4.67 -14.82 -8.41
C PHE A 90 -4.57 -14.98 -6.89
N ALA A 91 -4.75 -16.20 -6.36
CA ALA A 91 -4.60 -16.48 -4.94
C ALA A 91 -3.16 -16.23 -4.44
N LYS A 92 -2.13 -16.53 -5.24
CA LYS A 92 -0.74 -16.17 -4.91
C LYS A 92 -0.54 -14.66 -4.80
N LEU A 93 -1.10 -13.88 -5.73
CA LEU A 93 -1.09 -12.43 -5.64
C LEU A 93 -1.83 -11.92 -4.39
N GLN A 94 -2.99 -12.50 -4.07
CA GLN A 94 -3.71 -12.15 -2.84
C GLN A 94 -2.93 -12.52 -1.59
N SER A 95 -2.27 -13.69 -1.55
CA SER A 95 -1.41 -14.10 -0.45
C SER A 95 -0.27 -13.11 -0.20
N PHE A 96 0.37 -12.65 -1.28
CA PHE A 96 1.41 -11.60 -1.19
C PHE A 96 0.84 -10.29 -0.62
N ASN A 97 -0.28 -9.80 -1.17
CA ASN A 97 -0.93 -8.59 -0.66
C ASN A 97 -1.40 -8.73 0.79
N SER A 98 -1.87 -9.91 1.19
CA SER A 98 -2.24 -10.21 2.57
C SER A 98 -1.04 -10.16 3.49
N TYR A 99 0.12 -10.70 3.09
CA TYR A 99 1.35 -10.57 3.88
C TYR A 99 1.74 -9.10 4.07
N LEU A 100 1.66 -8.29 3.00
CA LEU A 100 1.92 -6.86 3.10
C LEU A 100 0.97 -6.16 4.09
N CYS A 101 -0.34 -6.42 4.03
CA CYS A 101 -1.30 -5.70 4.86
C CYS A 101 -1.38 -6.21 6.32
N SER A 102 -1.21 -7.51 6.54
CA SER A 102 -1.41 -8.15 7.84
C SER A 102 -0.12 -8.30 8.65
N THR A 103 1.03 -8.23 7.97
CA THR A 103 2.35 -8.41 8.62
C THR A 103 3.18 -7.15 8.43
N VAL A 104 3.60 -6.83 7.20
CA VAL A 104 4.59 -5.75 6.95
C VAL A 104 4.06 -4.39 7.37
N HIS A 105 2.86 -4.03 6.94
CA HIS A 105 2.24 -2.76 7.30
C HIS A 105 1.88 -2.70 8.80
N ILE A 106 1.58 -3.85 9.43
CA ILE A 106 1.36 -3.90 10.88
C ILE A 106 2.67 -3.64 11.63
N CYS A 107 3.79 -4.22 11.21
CA CYS A 107 5.11 -3.88 11.76
C CYS A 107 5.36 -2.36 11.70
N HIS A 108 5.25 -1.76 10.51
CA HIS A 108 5.38 -0.31 10.35
C HIS A 108 4.44 0.50 11.27
N ALA A 109 3.18 0.07 11.39
CA ALA A 109 2.16 0.81 12.14
C ALA A 109 2.53 0.99 13.62
N HIS A 110 3.27 0.05 14.23
CA HIS A 110 3.72 0.16 15.61
C HIS A 110 4.62 1.37 15.87
N LYS A 111 5.30 1.91 14.84
CA LYS A 111 6.18 3.09 14.95
C LYS A 111 5.46 4.34 15.45
N MET A 112 4.26 4.58 14.91
CA MET A 112 3.49 5.82 15.14
C MET A 112 2.11 5.58 15.74
N ARG A 113 1.66 4.32 15.81
CA ARG A 113 0.30 3.94 16.18
C ARG A 113 0.25 2.90 17.29
N GLY A 114 1.29 2.83 18.12
CA GLY A 114 1.34 1.94 19.30
C GLY A 114 0.13 2.05 20.24
N ALA A 115 -0.47 3.24 20.33
CA ALA A 115 -1.69 3.50 21.09
C ALA A 115 -2.92 2.67 20.64
N ARG A 116 -2.85 1.97 19.49
CA ARG A 116 -3.87 1.00 19.08
C ARG A 116 -3.85 -0.30 19.89
N TRP A 117 -2.72 -0.61 20.54
CA TRP A 117 -2.49 -1.90 21.23
C TRP A 117 -1.98 -1.76 22.67
N ALA A 118 -1.54 -0.56 23.07
CA ALA A 118 -1.03 -0.30 24.41
C ALA A 118 -1.45 1.10 24.89
N THR A 119 -1.28 1.37 26.18
CA THR A 119 -1.57 2.67 26.79
C THR A 119 -0.37 3.31 27.49
N GLN A 120 0.70 2.54 27.73
CA GLN A 120 1.90 3.01 28.42
C GLN A 120 2.93 3.57 27.45
N GLU A 121 3.53 4.71 27.78
CA GLU A 121 4.58 5.34 26.96
C GLU A 121 5.80 4.43 26.77
N THR A 122 6.16 3.68 27.82
CA THR A 122 7.26 2.71 27.76
C THR A 122 6.98 1.58 26.76
N SER A 123 5.72 1.13 26.65
CA SER A 123 5.33 0.15 25.62
C SER A 123 5.42 0.74 24.22
N PHE A 124 5.08 2.02 24.03
CA PHE A 124 5.24 2.68 22.73
C PHE A 124 6.70 2.77 22.30
N ALA A 125 7.57 3.12 23.25
CA ALA A 125 9.01 3.18 23.01
C ALA A 125 9.58 1.80 22.64
N ASP A 126 9.19 0.75 23.36
CA ASP A 126 9.60 -0.64 23.09
C ASP A 126 9.14 -1.10 21.69
N MET A 127 7.85 -0.95 21.38
CA MET A 127 7.31 -1.28 20.06
C MET A 127 8.02 -0.52 18.92
N LYS A 128 8.35 0.76 19.12
CA LYS A 128 9.07 1.58 18.15
C LYS A 128 10.53 1.14 17.99
N ALA A 129 11.21 0.72 19.06
CA ALA A 129 12.58 0.22 19.01
C ALA A 129 12.71 -1.06 18.18
N MET A 130 11.63 -1.84 18.09
CA MET A 130 11.59 -3.10 17.33
C MET A 130 11.39 -2.93 15.82
N ILE A 131 11.12 -1.72 15.33
CA ILE A 131 10.78 -1.46 13.92
C ILE A 131 11.89 -1.87 12.96
N PRO A 132 13.17 -1.49 13.14
CA PRO A 132 14.24 -1.89 12.21
C PRO A 132 14.36 -3.41 12.08
N LYS A 133 14.24 -4.12 13.21
CA LYS A 133 14.31 -5.59 13.26
C LYS A 133 13.11 -6.24 12.56
N THR A 134 11.90 -5.79 12.87
CA THR A 134 10.67 -6.41 12.35
C THR A 134 10.44 -6.11 10.87
N MET A 135 10.65 -4.86 10.44
CA MET A 135 10.60 -4.47 9.03
C MET A 135 11.74 -5.14 8.25
N GLY A 136 12.95 -5.17 8.80
CA GLY A 136 14.09 -5.85 8.18
C GLY A 136 13.82 -7.35 7.98
N ALA A 137 13.27 -8.04 8.98
CA ALA A 137 12.88 -9.45 8.84
C ALA A 137 11.82 -9.67 7.76
N CYS A 138 10.81 -8.80 7.67
CA CYS A 138 9.79 -8.88 6.62
C CYS A 138 10.39 -8.71 5.23
N PHE A 139 11.21 -7.69 5.04
CA PHE A 139 11.79 -7.40 3.74
C PHE A 139 12.89 -8.39 3.34
N ASN A 140 13.62 -8.99 4.30
CA ASN A 140 14.51 -10.11 4.03
C ASN A 140 13.75 -11.33 3.49
N LEU A 141 12.55 -11.62 4.02
CA LEU A 141 11.70 -12.69 3.50
C LEU A 141 11.20 -12.37 2.09
N ILE A 142 10.77 -11.11 1.86
CA ILE A 142 10.35 -10.65 0.53
C ILE A 142 11.49 -10.77 -0.48
N GLU A 143 12.66 -10.26 -0.13
CA GLU A 143 13.88 -10.32 -0.92
C GLU A 143 14.25 -11.77 -1.22
N ARG A 144 14.23 -12.68 -0.25
CA ARG A 144 14.67 -14.05 -0.49
C ARG A 144 13.66 -14.86 -1.30
N ASP A 145 12.39 -14.90 -0.85
CA ASP A 145 11.45 -15.96 -1.25
C ASP A 145 10.19 -15.45 -1.96
N MET A 146 9.74 -14.20 -1.71
CA MET A 146 8.41 -13.78 -2.15
C MET A 146 8.43 -12.92 -3.43
N LEU A 147 9.42 -12.03 -3.59
CA LEU A 147 9.58 -11.25 -4.82
C LEU A 147 10.27 -12.09 -5.88
N LYS A 148 9.49 -12.58 -6.85
CA LYS A 148 9.97 -13.40 -7.96
C LYS A 148 10.95 -12.63 -8.86
N GLY A 149 10.60 -11.39 -9.21
CA GLY A 149 11.44 -10.48 -10.01
C GLY A 149 11.18 -10.58 -11.53
N PRO A 150 11.23 -9.45 -12.26
CA PRO A 150 11.37 -8.08 -11.74
C PRO A 150 10.13 -7.58 -10.99
N TRP A 151 8.97 -8.19 -11.21
CA TRP A 151 7.71 -7.88 -10.53
C TRP A 151 7.35 -8.93 -9.47
N VAL A 152 6.36 -8.63 -8.63
CA VAL A 152 5.84 -9.52 -7.57
C VAL A 152 5.50 -10.90 -8.14
N MET A 153 4.82 -10.94 -9.29
CA MET A 153 4.39 -12.18 -9.94
C MET A 153 5.39 -12.72 -10.97
N GLY A 154 6.60 -12.15 -11.05
CA GLY A 154 7.65 -12.55 -11.98
C GLY A 154 7.74 -11.58 -13.15
N GLU A 155 7.52 -12.07 -14.37
CA GLU A 155 7.61 -11.27 -15.60
C GLU A 155 6.48 -10.24 -15.75
N ASN A 156 5.32 -10.51 -15.13
CA ASN A 156 4.12 -9.69 -15.29
C ASN A 156 3.94 -8.72 -14.11
N TYR A 157 3.78 -7.43 -14.45
CA TYR A 157 3.37 -6.39 -13.52
C TYR A 157 1.95 -6.66 -12.99
N SER A 158 1.71 -6.31 -11.72
CA SER A 158 0.42 -6.50 -11.05
C SER A 158 0.12 -5.39 -10.05
N VAL A 159 -1.11 -5.35 -9.53
CA VAL A 159 -1.46 -4.49 -8.39
C VAL A 159 -0.63 -4.77 -7.13
N GLY A 160 -0.01 -5.95 -7.01
CA GLY A 160 0.89 -6.27 -5.90
C GLY A 160 2.16 -5.43 -5.90
N ASP A 161 2.61 -5.03 -7.09
CA ASP A 161 3.78 -4.18 -7.26
C ASP A 161 3.54 -2.75 -6.75
N ALA A 162 2.35 -2.20 -7.02
CA ALA A 162 1.93 -0.91 -6.47
C ALA A 162 1.94 -0.91 -4.93
N TYR A 163 1.53 -2.03 -4.32
CA TYR A 163 1.53 -2.14 -2.86
C TYR A 163 2.93 -2.35 -2.30
N LEU A 164 3.73 -3.27 -2.87
CA LEU A 164 5.11 -3.47 -2.45
C LEU A 164 5.90 -2.16 -2.53
N TYR A 165 5.84 -1.48 -3.69
CA TYR A 165 6.49 -0.20 -3.91
C TYR A 165 6.15 0.81 -2.82
N THR A 166 4.86 0.97 -2.51
CA THR A 166 4.41 1.89 -1.46
C THR A 166 5.09 1.61 -0.12
N LEU A 167 5.25 0.34 0.25
CA LEU A 167 5.93 -0.05 1.49
C LEU A 167 7.46 0.13 1.43
N THR A 168 8.08 -0.01 0.25
CA THR A 168 9.53 0.26 0.09
C THR A 168 9.90 1.70 0.41
N LEU A 169 8.97 2.64 0.25
CA LEU A 169 9.19 4.07 0.55
C LEU A 169 9.30 4.33 2.06
N TRP A 170 8.96 3.37 2.92
CA TRP A 170 9.03 3.51 4.37
C TRP A 170 10.33 3.00 4.99
N LEU A 171 11.10 2.18 4.24
CA LEU A 171 12.27 1.46 4.74
C LEU A 171 13.30 2.36 5.43
N ASP A 172 13.71 3.45 4.76
CA ASP A 172 14.71 4.37 5.31
C ASP A 172 14.22 4.99 6.64
N GLY A 173 12.95 5.40 6.68
CA GLY A 173 12.31 5.95 7.88
C GLY A 173 12.00 4.90 8.96
N ASP A 174 12.14 3.61 8.65
CA ASP A 174 11.98 2.47 9.54
C ASP A 174 13.34 1.87 9.96
N GLY A 175 14.46 2.46 9.51
CA GLY A 175 15.82 2.01 9.85
C GLY A 175 16.27 0.75 9.11
N VAL A 176 15.71 0.49 7.93
CA VAL A 176 16.11 -0.64 7.07
C VAL A 176 16.84 -0.09 5.85
N ASP A 177 18.11 -0.47 5.66
CA ASP A 177 18.90 -0.09 4.50
C ASP A 177 18.51 -0.91 3.27
N ILE A 178 17.85 -0.26 2.30
CA ILE A 178 17.42 -0.88 1.04
C ILE A 178 18.61 -1.38 0.18
N ALA A 179 19.83 -0.88 0.41
CA ALA A 179 21.01 -1.39 -0.28
C ALA A 179 21.31 -2.87 0.04
N THR A 180 20.82 -3.37 1.18
CA THR A 180 20.93 -4.78 1.57
C THR A 180 19.89 -5.69 0.88
N LEU A 181 18.96 -5.11 0.12
CA LEU A 181 17.82 -5.78 -0.51
C LEU A 181 17.83 -5.55 -2.04
N PRO A 182 18.75 -6.17 -2.80
CA PRO A 182 18.98 -5.82 -4.20
C PRO A 182 17.77 -6.02 -5.12
N LYS A 183 16.96 -7.08 -4.97
CA LYS A 183 15.75 -7.27 -5.78
C LYS A 183 14.69 -6.24 -5.43
N VAL A 184 14.48 -5.96 -4.14
CA VAL A 184 13.54 -4.90 -3.70
C VAL A 184 13.99 -3.53 -4.19
N LYS A 185 15.28 -3.22 -4.13
CA LYS A 185 15.86 -1.97 -4.66
C LYS A 185 15.63 -1.84 -6.16
N ALA A 186 15.86 -2.90 -6.92
CA ALA A 186 15.62 -2.93 -8.36
C ALA A 186 14.13 -2.77 -8.70
N HIS A 187 13.25 -3.45 -7.94
CA HIS A 187 11.79 -3.31 -8.06
C HIS A 187 11.35 -1.86 -7.82
N ARG A 188 11.84 -1.21 -6.76
CA ARG A 188 11.55 0.19 -6.46
C ARG A 188 11.95 1.11 -7.62
N ALA A 189 13.16 0.94 -8.16
CA ALA A 189 13.63 1.73 -9.29
C ALA A 189 12.77 1.50 -10.55
N ALA A 190 12.40 0.25 -10.84
CA ALA A 190 11.50 -0.07 -11.95
C ALA A 190 10.13 0.60 -11.76
N MET A 191 9.58 0.61 -10.55
CA MET A 191 8.33 1.31 -10.23
C MET A 191 8.43 2.83 -10.40
N GLU A 192 9.52 3.45 -9.94
CA GLU A 192 9.75 4.90 -10.08
C GLU A 192 9.89 5.37 -11.53
N SER A 193 10.25 4.46 -12.46
CA SER A 193 10.30 4.72 -13.90
C SER A 193 8.94 4.68 -14.60
N ARG A 194 7.88 4.16 -13.94
CA ARG A 194 6.56 4.01 -14.58
C ARG A 194 5.85 5.37 -14.67
N PRO A 195 5.30 5.75 -15.85
CA PRO A 195 4.62 7.04 -16.02
C PRO A 195 3.46 7.28 -15.04
N ALA A 196 2.65 6.26 -14.78
CA ALA A 196 1.53 6.37 -13.83
C ALA A 196 2.00 6.61 -12.39
N VAL A 197 3.12 5.98 -11.99
CA VAL A 197 3.72 6.20 -10.67
C VAL A 197 4.24 7.63 -10.55
N GLN A 198 4.98 8.13 -11.55
CA GLN A 198 5.48 9.50 -11.56
C GLN A 198 4.36 10.54 -11.48
N LYS A 199 3.29 10.35 -12.27
CA LYS A 199 2.09 11.19 -12.23
C LYS A 199 1.49 11.23 -10.83
N VAL A 200 1.23 10.06 -10.24
CA VAL A 200 0.62 9.96 -8.90
C VAL A 200 1.52 10.57 -7.82
N LEU A 201 2.84 10.39 -7.89
CA LEU A 201 3.77 11.02 -6.94
C LEU A 201 3.77 12.55 -7.04
N ALA A 202 3.54 13.11 -8.23
CA ALA A 202 3.38 14.56 -8.40
C ALA A 202 2.06 15.04 -7.76
N GLU A 203 0.97 14.31 -7.97
CA GLU A 203 -0.35 14.62 -7.36
C GLU A 203 -0.33 14.52 -5.83
N GLN A 204 0.48 13.64 -5.25
CA GLN A 204 0.64 13.51 -3.79
C GLN A 204 1.36 14.71 -3.15
N LYS A 205 2.12 15.49 -3.93
CA LYS A 205 2.87 16.66 -3.47
C LYS A 205 2.07 17.97 -3.58
N ALA A 206 1.10 18.02 -4.47
CA ALA A 206 0.13 19.12 -4.61
C ALA A 206 -0.88 19.10 -3.46
#